data_AF-A0A842IDT0-F1
#
_entry.id   AF-A0A842IDT0-F1
#
_cell.length_a   1.000
_cell.length_b   1.000
_cell.length_c   1.000
_cell.angle_alpha   90.00
_cell.angle_beta   90.00
_cell.angle_gamma   90.00
#
_symmetry.space_group_name_H-M   'P 1'
#
loop_
_entity.id
_entity.type
_entity.pdbx_description
1 polymer ?
#
loop_
_entity_poly.entity_id
_entity_poly.type
_entity_poly.pdbx_seq_one_letter_code
_entity_poly.pdbx_strand_id
1 'polypeptide(L)' 'MADKPPLEKEDYYWSEEGYRVFTERYHLKRGYCCESGCRHCPYGYNPRTNTRK' A
#
# COMPACT_ATOMS: atom_id res chain seq x y z
N MET A 1 12.53 -19.26 9.88
CA MET A 1 11.06 -19.17 9.86
C MET A 1 10.75 -17.70 9.61
N ALA A 2 10.14 -17.36 8.47
CA ALA A 2 9.96 -15.97 8.06
C ALA A 2 8.89 -15.31 8.92
N ASP A 3 9.34 -14.62 9.97
CA ASP A 3 8.58 -13.63 10.72
C ASP A 3 8.20 -12.51 9.75
N LYS A 4 7.03 -12.62 9.13
CA LYS A 4 6.45 -11.52 8.38
C LYS A 4 5.88 -10.58 9.44
N PRO A 5 6.37 -9.34 9.57
CA PRO A 5 5.92 -8.46 10.62
C PRO A 5 4.40 -8.32 10.51
N PRO A 6 3.67 -8.39 11.64
CA PRO A 6 2.23 -8.20 11.62
C PRO A 6 1.95 -6.86 10.96
N LEU A 7 0.99 -6.86 10.04
CA LEU A 7 0.48 -5.63 9.46
C LEU A 7 -0.12 -4.84 10.62
N GLU A 8 0.52 -3.73 10.96
CA GLU A 8 0.13 -2.92 12.09
C GLU A 8 -1.05 -2.05 11.67
N LYS A 9 -1.85 -1.62 12.65
CA LYS A 9 -2.93 -0.65 12.49
C LYS A 9 -2.49 0.71 11.92
N GLU A 10 -1.20 0.90 11.68
CA GLU A 10 -0.60 2.06 11.01
C GLU A 10 -0.48 1.88 9.49
N ASP A 11 -0.50 0.63 9.02
CA ASP A 11 -0.39 0.27 7.60
C ASP A 11 -1.74 0.43 6.87
N TYR A 12 -2.85 0.46 7.61
CA TYR A 12 -4.18 0.72 7.06
C TYR A 12 -5.03 1.45 8.09
N TYR A 13 -5.87 2.37 7.63
CA TYR A 13 -6.88 3.01 8.45
C TYR A 13 -8.28 2.64 7.97
N TRP A 14 -9.24 2.73 8.89
CA TRP A 14 -10.65 2.59 8.55
C TRP A 14 -11.19 3.97 8.22
N SER A 15 -11.72 4.13 7.01
CA SER A 15 -12.51 5.30 6.65
C SER A 15 -13.82 5.27 7.46
N GLU A 16 -14.37 6.45 7.71
CA GLU A 16 -15.67 6.68 8.35
C GLU A 16 -16.83 5.97 7.62
N GLU A 17 -16.66 5.66 6.34
CA GLU A 17 -17.58 4.83 5.55
C GLU A 17 -17.38 3.30 5.74
N GLY A 18 -16.45 2.86 6.60
CA GLY A 18 -16.16 1.44 6.86
C GLY A 18 -15.21 0.79 5.86
N TYR A 19 -14.57 1.56 4.98
CA TYR A 19 -13.58 1.04 4.03
C TYR A 19 -12.20 0.92 4.68
N ARG A 20 -11.51 -0.20 4.41
CA ARG A 20 -10.11 -0.38 4.76
C ARG A 20 -9.23 0.32 3.73
N VAL A 21 -8.61 1.44 4.11
CA VAL A 21 -7.70 2.20 3.26
C VAL A 21 -6.26 1.86 3.61
N PHE A 22 -5.52 1.30 2.65
CA PHE A 22 -4.10 0.99 2.81
C PHE A 22 -3.24 2.24 2.61
N THR A 23 -2.27 2.44 3.50
CA THR A 23 -1.33 3.55 3.45
C THR A 23 -0.05 3.17 2.70
N GLU A 24 0.79 4.16 2.42
CA GLU A 24 2.10 3.95 1.81
C GLU A 24 3.01 3.01 2.61
N ARG A 25 2.87 2.97 3.96
CA ARG A 25 3.64 2.09 4.86
C ARG A 25 3.37 0.61 4.57
N TYR A 26 2.11 0.25 4.31
CA TYR A 26 1.73 -1.10 3.91
C TYR A 26 2.47 -1.51 2.63
N HIS A 27 2.50 -0.62 1.65
CA HIS A 27 3.15 -0.87 0.37
C HIS A 27 4.68 -0.96 0.51
N LEU A 28 5.29 -0.17 1.41
CA LEU A 28 6.71 -0.27 1.73
C LEU A 28 7.04 -1.60 2.44
N LYS A 29 6.27 -2.00 3.46
CA LYS A 29 6.44 -3.30 4.15
C LYS A 29 6.25 -4.48 3.21
N ARG A 30 5.36 -4.35 2.22
CA ARG A 30 5.13 -5.37 1.18
C ARG A 30 6.36 -5.58 0.29
N GLY A 31 7.21 -4.56 0.13
CA GLY A 31 8.48 -4.63 -0.60
C GLY A 31 8.36 -4.73 -2.12
N TYR A 32 7.15 -4.64 -2.68
CA TYR A 32 6.92 -4.60 -4.13
C TYR A 32 5.67 -3.80 -4.50
N CYS A 33 5.73 -3.14 -5.65
CA CYS A 33 4.58 -2.46 -6.25
C CYS A 33 3.65 -3.50 -6.89
N CYS A 34 2.36 -3.45 -6.54
CA CYS A 34 1.33 -4.37 -7.05
C CYS A 34 0.63 -3.89 -8.34
N GLU A 35 1.08 -2.76 -8.92
CA GLU A 35 0.57 -2.23 -10.21
C GLU A 35 -0.94 -1.94 -10.22
N SER A 36 -1.55 -1.88 -9.04
CA SER A 36 -3.01 -1.74 -8.89
C SER A 36 -3.48 -0.29 -8.89
N GLY A 37 -2.60 0.69 -9.11
CA GLY A 37 -2.99 2.10 -9.15
C GLY A 37 -3.35 2.68 -7.78
N CYS A 38 -2.69 2.22 -6.71
CA CYS A 38 -2.98 2.67 -5.35
C CYS A 38 -2.71 4.18 -5.21
N ARG A 39 -3.67 4.94 -4.66
CA ARG A 39 -3.52 6.39 -4.45
C ARG A 39 -2.36 6.74 -3.53
N HIS A 40 -2.03 5.85 -2.59
CA HIS A 40 -0.92 5.99 -1.64
C HIS A 40 0.29 5.14 -2.05
N CYS A 41 0.56 5.01 -3.36
CA CYS A 41 1.70 4.22 -3.80
C CYS A 41 3.02 4.97 -3.48
N PRO A 42 3.91 4.42 -2.63
CA PRO A 42 5.20 5.03 -2.33
C PRO A 42 6.12 5.05 -3.56
N TYR A 43 5.91 4.15 -4.52
CA TYR A 43 6.68 4.02 -5.76
C TYR A 43 6.20 4.99 -6.87
N GLY A 44 5.24 5.87 -6.58
CA GLY A 44 4.68 6.80 -7.56
C GLY A 44 4.04 6.09 -8.76
N TYR A 45 3.46 4.90 -8.54
CA TYR A 45 2.89 4.11 -9.62
C TYR A 45 1.68 4.81 -10.24
N ASN A 46 1.78 5.10 -11.53
CA ASN A 46 0.70 5.73 -12.27
C ASN A 46 -0.06 4.67 -13.11
N PRO A 47 -1.33 4.34 -12.77
CA PRO A 47 -2.08 3.33 -13.52
C PRO A 47 -2.40 3.75 -14.96
N ARG A 48 -2.32 5.05 -15.28
CA ARG A 48 -2.57 5.55 -16.64
C ARG A 48 -1.39 5.34 -17.59
N THR A 49 -0.17 5.31 -17.05
CA THR A 49 1.07 5.20 -17.83
C THR A 49 1.89 3.95 -17.49
N ASN A 50 1.43 3.14 -16.53
CA ASN A 50 2.11 1.95 -16.00
C ASN A 50 3.58 2.21 -15.63
N THR A 51 3.90 3.43 -15.20
CA THR A 51 5.27 3.83 -14.84
C THR A 51 5.43 3.86 -13.32
N ARG A 52 6.59 3.39 -12.86
CA ARG A 52 7.09 3.49 -11.49
C ARG A 52 8.26 4.47 -11.49
N LYS A 53 8.37 5.32 -10.47
CA LYS A 53 9.44 6.32 -10.37
C LYS A 53 10.60 5.81 -9.53
#